data_AF-M5CCK4-F1
#
_entry.id   AF-M5CCK4-F1
#
_cell.length_a   1.000
_cell.length_b   1.000
_cell.length_c   1.000
_cell.angle_alpha   90.00
_cell.angle_beta   90.00
_cell.angle_gamma   90.00
#
_symmetry.space_group_name_H-M   'P 1'
#
loop_
_entity.id
_entity.type
_entity.pdbx_description
1 polymer ?
#
loop_
_entity_poly.entity_id
_entity_poly.type
_entity_poly.pdbx_seq_one_letter_code
_entity_poly.pdbx_strand_id
1 'polypeptide(L)'
;MIKLQHLVQKLKIPETSDKVIRVLEIGSGWGALAILLTQNYPFVEVDSLTLSSEQKSLAEERIRAAGVESRVRIWLMDYRCVPESWAGLFDRFVSVEMIEAVGREFLTEYWAIVERCMKTDNSVGVVQVITIPEPLFPGGHLPTVTALVDTLAQGGKSKLIIDSISNIGPHYARTLREWRRRFLARFDSDIIPSLKREYPNVFDESARGRQEIEVFKRKWVYYYCYCEVGFTTRTLGDHIITFSSAMKGLLTVVAIATLSSIGGASASSNYREKRITHTGQLTWYDPISGNDGCGYKVPNGAPGVHVSPTYWRGGQNCGQWVQLNVNGKQSYGIVTGECKTCPPEGIDIKPWHFTEFAHTDVGLLLCSWKFMNKNWEPKDLPECEE
;
A
#
# COMPACT_ATOMS: atom_id res chain seq x y z
N MET A 1 -16.47 -15.33 15.25
CA MET A 1 -15.66 -16.38 14.60
C MET A 1 -15.59 -16.25 13.08
N ILE A 2 -16.68 -15.88 12.38
CA ILE A 2 -16.72 -15.83 10.90
C ILE A 2 -15.60 -15.00 10.26
N LYS A 3 -15.27 -13.81 10.81
CA LYS A 3 -14.18 -12.97 10.31
C LYS A 3 -12.82 -13.68 10.31
N LEU A 4 -12.45 -14.28 11.45
CA LEU A 4 -11.18 -14.98 11.58
C LEU A 4 -11.12 -16.22 10.67
N GLN A 5 -12.23 -16.96 10.56
CA GLN A 5 -12.35 -18.08 9.63
C GLN A 5 -12.14 -17.63 8.17
N HIS A 6 -12.69 -16.47 7.79
CA HIS A 6 -12.50 -15.91 6.45
C HIS A 6 -11.02 -15.58 6.15
N LEU A 7 -10.29 -15.01 7.12
CA LEU A 7 -8.85 -14.78 6.99
C LEU A 7 -8.06 -16.09 6.89
N VAL A 8 -8.39 -17.08 7.73
CA VAL A 8 -7.78 -18.41 7.73
C VAL A 8 -8.00 -19.13 6.39
N GLN A 9 -9.19 -19.04 5.80
CA GLN A 9 -9.45 -19.59 4.46
C GLN A 9 -8.57 -18.94 3.39
N LYS A 10 -8.41 -17.62 3.44
CA LYS A 10 -7.54 -16.88 2.50
C LYS A 10 -6.06 -17.23 2.64
N LEU A 11 -5.61 -17.70 3.80
CA LEU A 11 -4.26 -18.22 3.98
C LEU A 11 -4.03 -19.53 3.21
N LYS A 12 -5.06 -20.19 2.66
CA LYS A 12 -4.91 -21.42 1.85
C LYS A 12 -4.04 -22.47 2.57
N ILE A 13 -4.29 -22.68 3.86
CA ILE A 13 -3.64 -23.76 4.63
C ILE A 13 -4.25 -25.07 4.14
N PRO A 14 -3.44 -26.06 3.73
CA PRO A 14 -3.98 -27.33 3.25
C PRO A 14 -4.72 -28.05 4.39
N GLU A 15 -5.65 -28.93 4.06
CA GLU A 15 -6.39 -29.70 5.07
C GLU A 15 -5.48 -30.67 5.85
N THR A 16 -4.45 -31.20 5.17
CA THR A 16 -3.45 -32.10 5.75
C THR A 16 -2.05 -31.72 5.25
N SER A 17 -1.02 -32.02 6.02
CA SER A 17 0.38 -31.81 5.65
C SER A 17 1.30 -32.70 6.49
N ASP A 18 2.26 -33.34 5.84
CA ASP A 18 3.36 -34.07 6.51
C ASP A 18 4.48 -33.14 7.00
N LYS A 19 4.39 -31.84 6.66
CA LYS A 19 5.36 -30.81 7.02
C LYS A 19 4.70 -29.75 7.91
N VAL A 20 5.49 -29.18 8.81
CA VAL A 20 5.08 -28.02 9.59
C VAL A 20 4.87 -26.82 8.66
N ILE A 21 3.72 -26.16 8.78
CA ILE A 21 3.41 -24.89 8.11
C ILE A 21 3.67 -23.77 9.10
N ARG A 22 4.68 -22.92 8.81
CA ARG A 22 5.03 -21.79 9.68
C ARG A 22 4.28 -20.54 9.26
N VAL A 23 3.59 -19.92 10.21
CA VAL A 23 2.85 -18.67 10.03
C VAL A 23 3.54 -17.55 10.78
N LEU A 24 3.86 -16.46 10.09
CA LEU A 24 4.23 -15.19 10.71
C LEU A 24 2.98 -14.33 10.90
N GLU A 25 2.69 -13.94 12.13
CA GLU A 25 1.66 -12.95 12.44
C GLU A 25 2.31 -11.64 12.92
N ILE A 26 2.00 -10.53 12.26
CA ILE A 26 2.38 -9.19 12.74
C ILE A 26 1.13 -8.53 13.34
N GLY A 27 1.18 -8.25 14.64
CA GLY A 27 0.04 -7.74 15.40
C GLY A 27 -0.75 -8.85 16.08
N SER A 28 -0.20 -9.42 17.16
CA SER A 28 -0.81 -10.54 17.91
C SER A 28 -2.22 -10.25 18.45
N GLY A 29 -2.54 -8.98 18.67
CA GLY A 29 -3.72 -8.57 19.42
C GLY A 29 -3.77 -9.30 20.75
N TRP A 30 -4.85 -10.05 20.97
CA TRP A 30 -5.04 -10.87 22.18
C TRP A 30 -4.95 -12.39 21.91
N GLY A 31 -4.24 -12.81 20.86
CA GLY A 31 -3.92 -14.21 20.53
C GLY A 31 -5.00 -14.99 19.75
N ALA A 32 -6.14 -14.37 19.44
CA ALA A 32 -7.31 -15.08 18.92
C ALA A 32 -7.07 -15.78 17.56
N LEU A 33 -6.29 -15.17 16.66
CA LEU A 33 -6.03 -15.74 15.34
C LEU A 33 -5.00 -16.88 15.43
N ALA A 34 -3.90 -16.70 16.16
CA ALA A 34 -2.92 -17.75 16.41
C ALA A 34 -3.54 -19.00 17.07
N ILE A 35 -4.43 -18.81 18.05
CA ILE A 35 -5.19 -19.90 18.68
C ILE A 35 -6.07 -20.60 17.64
N LEU A 36 -6.85 -19.85 16.86
CA LEU A 36 -7.74 -20.43 15.86
C LEU A 36 -6.97 -21.25 14.82
N LEU A 37 -5.84 -20.73 14.33
CA LEU A 37 -4.98 -21.41 13.36
C LEU A 37 -4.48 -22.75 13.89
N THR A 38 -3.93 -22.75 15.10
CA THR A 38 -3.33 -23.96 15.69
C THR A 38 -4.36 -24.96 16.19
N GLN A 39 -5.54 -24.53 16.61
CA GLN A 39 -6.66 -25.42 16.92
C GLN A 39 -7.24 -26.11 15.68
N ASN A 40 -7.32 -25.38 14.56
CA ASN A 40 -7.85 -25.95 13.32
C ASN A 40 -6.84 -26.83 12.56
N TYR A 41 -5.54 -26.55 12.68
CA TYR A 41 -4.49 -27.24 11.93
C TYR A 41 -3.37 -27.73 12.88
N PRO A 42 -3.26 -29.04 13.14
CA PRO A 42 -2.31 -29.58 14.12
C PRO A 42 -0.84 -29.42 13.70
N PHE A 43 -0.56 -29.28 12.40
CA PHE A 43 0.77 -29.10 11.82
C PHE A 43 1.15 -27.62 11.61
N VAL A 44 0.35 -26.67 12.11
CA VAL A 44 0.66 -25.23 12.04
C VAL A 44 1.42 -24.80 13.29
N GLU A 45 2.48 -24.03 13.08
CA GLU A 45 3.16 -23.25 14.10
C GLU A 45 3.06 -21.74 13.79
N VAL A 46 2.89 -20.92 14.82
CA VAL A 46 2.73 -19.47 14.69
C VAL A 46 3.81 -18.76 15.49
N ASP A 47 4.55 -17.88 14.82
CA ASP A 47 5.37 -16.86 15.45
C ASP A 47 4.64 -15.52 15.29
N SER A 48 4.21 -14.93 16.41
CA SER A 48 3.34 -13.75 16.43
C SER A 48 4.03 -12.58 17.14
N LEU A 49 3.96 -11.39 16.57
CA LEU A 49 4.67 -10.20 17.05
C LEU A 49 3.71 -9.16 17.64
N THR A 50 4.08 -8.58 18.79
CA THR A 50 3.41 -7.41 19.38
C THR A 50 4.41 -6.46 20.02
N LEU A 51 4.01 -5.19 20.19
CA LEU A 51 4.73 -4.18 20.98
C LEU A 51 4.14 -4.00 22.39
N SER A 52 2.98 -4.58 22.70
CA SER A 52 2.34 -4.45 24.01
C SER A 52 2.66 -5.64 24.91
N SER A 53 3.21 -5.34 26.09
CA SER A 53 3.51 -6.33 27.10
C SER A 53 2.25 -6.95 27.71
N GLU A 54 1.16 -6.18 27.77
CA GLU A 54 -0.16 -6.58 28.25
C GLU A 54 -0.83 -7.53 27.26
N GLN A 55 -0.76 -7.21 25.96
CA GLN A 55 -1.21 -8.09 24.89
C GLN A 55 -0.47 -9.42 24.91
N LYS A 56 0.86 -9.39 25.01
CA LYS A 56 1.67 -10.61 25.14
C LYS A 56 1.22 -11.44 26.33
N SER A 57 1.15 -10.85 27.51
CA SER A 57 0.81 -11.56 28.75
C SER A 57 -0.56 -12.25 28.67
N LEU A 58 -1.60 -11.51 28.24
CA LEU A 58 -2.94 -12.08 28.13
C LEU A 58 -3.07 -13.08 26.95
N ALA A 59 -2.35 -12.86 25.85
CA ALA A 59 -2.32 -13.81 24.74
C ALA A 59 -1.69 -15.14 25.17
N GLU A 60 -0.55 -15.11 25.88
CA GLU A 60 0.12 -16.31 26.40
C GLU A 60 -0.76 -17.08 27.39
N GLU A 61 -1.51 -16.39 28.27
CA GLU A 61 -2.50 -17.00 29.15
C GLU A 61 -3.57 -17.75 28.34
N ARG A 62 -4.15 -17.09 27.34
CA ARG A 62 -5.20 -17.68 26.48
C ARG A 62 -4.69 -18.84 25.65
N ILE A 63 -3.46 -18.75 25.16
CA ILE A 63 -2.78 -19.81 24.40
C ILE A 63 -2.60 -21.06 25.25
N ARG A 64 -2.13 -20.89 26.50
CA ARG A 64 -2.00 -22.00 27.45
C ARG A 64 -3.36 -22.59 27.81
N ALA A 65 -4.36 -21.75 28.06
CA ALA A 65 -5.73 -22.20 28.33
C ALA A 65 -6.34 -22.97 27.14
N ALA A 66 -5.90 -22.67 25.92
CA ALA A 66 -6.30 -23.36 24.70
C ALA A 66 -5.48 -24.63 24.38
N GLY A 67 -4.41 -24.92 25.13
CA GLY A 67 -3.55 -26.09 24.97
C GLY A 67 -2.70 -26.09 23.69
N VAL A 68 -2.34 -24.91 23.17
CA VAL A 68 -1.59 -24.75 21.91
C VAL A 68 -0.23 -24.06 22.10
N GLU A 69 0.23 -23.92 23.34
CA GLU A 69 1.46 -23.20 23.72
C GLU A 69 2.75 -23.80 23.13
N SER A 70 2.76 -25.08 22.78
CA SER A 70 3.90 -25.71 22.11
C SER A 70 4.07 -25.27 20.65
N ARG A 71 3.03 -24.68 20.06
CA ARG A 71 2.99 -24.30 18.63
C ARG A 71 2.75 -22.81 18.39
N VAL A 72 2.52 -22.02 19.44
CA VAL A 72 2.37 -20.56 19.33
C VAL A 72 3.41 -19.86 20.20
N ARG A 73 4.21 -18.99 19.58
CA ARG A 73 5.21 -18.15 20.25
C ARG A 73 4.82 -16.69 20.06
N ILE A 74 4.66 -15.96 21.18
CA ILE A 74 4.40 -14.51 21.16
C ILE A 74 5.69 -13.77 21.47
N TRP A 75 6.13 -12.92 20.54
CA TRP A 75 7.33 -12.11 20.65
C TRP A 75 6.97 -10.67 20.98
N LEU A 76 7.56 -10.13 22.04
CA LEU A 76 7.54 -8.69 22.31
C LEU A 76 8.66 -8.06 21.48
N MET A 77 8.35 -7.76 20.23
CA MET A 77 9.35 -7.41 19.22
C MET A 77 8.72 -6.53 18.15
N ASP A 78 9.45 -5.48 17.78
CA ASP A 78 9.13 -4.71 16.59
C ASP A 78 9.38 -5.55 15.33
N TYR A 79 8.44 -5.56 14.39
CA TYR A 79 8.59 -6.34 13.16
C TYR A 79 9.84 -5.94 12.34
N ARG A 80 10.32 -4.70 12.50
CA ARG A 80 11.56 -4.21 11.88
C ARG A 80 12.82 -4.89 12.42
N CYS A 81 12.73 -5.47 13.62
CA CYS A 81 13.83 -6.16 14.28
C CYS A 81 13.84 -7.68 14.06
N VAL A 82 12.97 -8.21 13.17
CA VAL A 82 12.97 -9.66 12.89
C VAL A 82 14.34 -10.12 12.37
N PRO A 83 14.93 -11.17 12.97
CA PRO A 83 16.33 -11.52 12.74
C PRO A 83 16.57 -12.05 11.33
N GLU A 84 17.83 -12.05 10.88
CA GLU A 84 18.18 -12.57 9.56
C GLU A 84 17.92 -14.08 9.42
N SER A 85 17.96 -14.81 10.54
CA SER A 85 17.60 -16.23 10.60
C SER A 85 16.14 -16.53 10.25
N TRP A 86 15.28 -15.50 10.13
CA TRP A 86 13.87 -15.65 9.71
C TRP A 86 13.68 -15.45 8.20
N ALA A 87 14.74 -15.12 7.46
CA ALA A 87 14.67 -14.99 6.01
C ALA A 87 14.22 -16.32 5.36
N GLY A 88 13.16 -16.27 4.54
CA GLY A 88 12.60 -17.44 3.86
C GLY A 88 12.03 -18.51 4.79
N LEU A 89 11.66 -18.19 6.03
CA LEU A 89 11.23 -19.17 7.02
C LEU A 89 9.73 -19.49 6.95
N PHE A 90 8.90 -18.53 6.54
CA PHE A 90 7.45 -18.61 6.71
C PHE A 90 6.72 -19.04 5.44
N ASP A 91 5.82 -20.00 5.59
CA ASP A 91 4.91 -20.47 4.54
C ASP A 91 3.71 -19.52 4.40
N ARG A 92 3.30 -18.90 5.50
CA ARG A 92 2.12 -18.05 5.56
C ARG A 92 2.42 -16.77 6.33
N PHE A 93 1.76 -15.70 5.92
CA PHE A 93 1.85 -14.41 6.59
C PHE A 93 0.46 -13.85 6.87
N VAL A 94 0.26 -13.28 8.05
CA VAL A 94 -0.97 -12.56 8.36
C VAL A 94 -0.70 -11.30 9.18
N SER A 95 -1.41 -10.23 8.86
CA SER A 95 -1.38 -8.98 9.61
C SER A 95 -2.76 -8.34 9.58
N VAL A 96 -3.26 -7.93 10.74
CA VAL A 96 -4.64 -7.45 10.90
C VAL A 96 -4.61 -6.16 11.70
N GLU A 97 -5.05 -5.06 11.09
CA GLU A 97 -5.16 -3.74 11.76
C GLU A 97 -3.83 -3.28 12.39
N MET A 98 -2.73 -3.51 11.67
CA MET A 98 -1.37 -3.12 12.08
C MET A 98 -0.76 -2.05 11.17
N ILE A 99 -1.09 -2.09 9.87
CA ILE A 99 -0.46 -1.21 8.86
C ILE A 99 -0.82 0.27 9.08
N GLU A 100 -1.97 0.55 9.69
CA GLU A 100 -2.44 1.88 10.08
C GLU A 100 -1.44 2.62 10.97
N ALA A 101 -0.60 1.88 11.71
CA ALA A 101 0.43 2.43 12.60
C ALA A 101 1.83 2.50 11.97
N VAL A 102 2.02 1.94 10.76
CA VAL A 102 3.33 1.90 10.09
C VAL A 102 3.70 3.26 9.51
N GLY A 103 2.73 3.91 8.86
CA GLY A 103 2.91 5.19 8.20
C GLY A 103 3.39 5.12 6.77
N ARG A 104 2.98 6.12 6.00
CA ARG A 104 3.06 6.12 4.52
C ARG A 104 4.50 5.93 4.05
N GLU A 105 5.46 6.62 4.65
CA GLU A 105 6.87 6.55 4.25
C GLU A 105 7.49 5.16 4.46
N PHE A 106 6.94 4.35 5.36
CA PHE A 106 7.52 3.07 5.79
C PHE A 106 6.81 1.85 5.18
N LEU A 107 5.74 2.04 4.39
CA LEU A 107 4.99 0.94 3.78
C LEU A 107 5.86 0.07 2.86
N THR A 108 6.72 0.69 2.04
CA THR A 108 7.64 -0.07 1.16
C THR A 108 8.61 -0.93 1.97
N GLU A 109 9.14 -0.41 3.07
CA GLU A 109 10.02 -1.17 3.97
C GLU A 109 9.27 -2.29 4.68
N TYR A 110 8.04 -2.04 5.12
CA TYR A 110 7.17 -3.06 5.70
C TYR A 110 7.02 -4.26 4.76
N TRP A 111 6.70 -4.03 3.48
CA TRP A 111 6.59 -5.12 2.51
C TRP A 111 7.92 -5.79 2.20
N ALA A 112 9.05 -5.07 2.24
CA ALA A 112 10.37 -5.66 2.07
C ALA A 112 10.74 -6.61 3.21
N ILE A 113 10.36 -6.29 4.45
CA ILE A 113 10.52 -7.19 5.60
C ILE A 113 9.64 -8.43 5.45
N VAL A 114 8.39 -8.26 5.03
CA VAL A 114 7.47 -9.37 4.76
C VAL A 114 8.01 -10.28 3.67
N GLU A 115 8.46 -9.73 2.53
CA GLU A 115 9.05 -10.50 1.44
C GLU A 115 10.27 -11.30 1.90
N ARG A 116 11.16 -10.67 2.67
CA ARG A 116 12.35 -11.34 3.21
C ARG A 116 11.99 -12.54 4.07
N CYS A 117 10.99 -12.42 4.94
CA CYS A 117 10.57 -13.48 5.86
C CYS A 117 9.88 -14.65 5.14
N MET A 118 9.23 -14.38 4.02
CA MET A 118 8.40 -15.35 3.30
C MET A 118 9.24 -16.30 2.45
N LYS A 119 8.84 -17.58 2.44
CA LYS A 119 9.38 -18.56 1.48
C LYS A 119 9.10 -18.10 0.06
N THR A 120 10.05 -18.38 -0.82
CA THR A 120 9.97 -17.99 -2.24
C THR A 120 9.04 -18.87 -3.09
N ASP A 121 8.50 -19.94 -2.53
CA ASP A 121 7.63 -20.86 -3.25
C ASP A 121 6.39 -21.20 -2.41
N ASN A 122 5.23 -21.16 -3.06
CA ASN A 122 3.91 -21.47 -2.50
C ASN A 122 3.60 -20.80 -1.14
N SER A 123 4.14 -19.61 -0.89
CA SER A 123 3.82 -18.83 0.29
C SER A 123 2.63 -17.91 0.03
N VAL A 124 1.80 -17.70 1.04
CA VAL A 124 0.56 -16.90 0.95
C VAL A 124 0.50 -15.93 2.11
N GLY A 125 0.25 -14.66 1.80
CA GLY A 125 0.07 -13.61 2.79
C GLY A 125 -1.34 -13.01 2.75
N VAL A 126 -1.86 -12.65 3.91
CA VAL A 126 -3.17 -12.00 4.06
C VAL A 126 -3.02 -10.79 4.98
N VAL A 127 -3.42 -9.62 4.49
CA VAL A 127 -3.37 -8.37 5.24
C VAL A 127 -4.75 -7.77 5.29
N GLN A 128 -5.22 -7.43 6.49
CA GLN A 128 -6.40 -6.60 6.69
C GLN A 128 -5.99 -5.22 7.20
N VAL A 129 -6.57 -4.18 6.61
CA VAL A 129 -6.23 -2.78 6.92
C VAL A 129 -7.40 -1.83 6.65
N ILE A 130 -7.61 -0.89 7.56
CA ILE A 130 -8.50 0.25 7.34
C ILE A 130 -7.84 1.20 6.34
N THR A 131 -8.62 1.61 5.34
CA THR A 131 -8.16 2.48 4.25
C THR A 131 -9.01 3.73 4.14
N ILE A 132 -8.46 4.76 3.49
CA ILE A 132 -9.19 5.96 3.10
C ILE A 132 -9.16 6.16 1.58
N PRO A 133 -10.17 6.77 0.96
CA PRO A 133 -10.09 7.24 -0.43
C PRO A 133 -9.04 8.34 -0.62
N GLU A 134 -8.42 8.38 -1.80
CA GLU A 134 -7.64 9.54 -2.27
C GLU A 134 -8.57 10.76 -2.45
N PRO A 135 -8.13 12.03 -2.29
CA PRO A 135 -7.24 12.65 -1.31
C PRO A 135 -8.09 13.44 -0.29
N LEU A 136 -8.37 12.88 0.91
CA LEU A 136 -9.27 13.52 1.87
C LEU A 136 -8.68 13.88 3.24
N PHE A 137 -7.42 13.54 3.56
CA PHE A 137 -6.87 13.86 4.89
C PHE A 137 -5.38 14.22 4.88
N PRO A 138 -5.04 15.52 4.99
CA PRO A 138 -3.73 15.93 5.50
C PRO A 138 -3.68 15.64 7.01
N GLY A 139 -2.89 14.64 7.42
CA GLY A 139 -2.57 14.34 8.83
C GLY A 139 -3.12 13.02 9.39
N GLY A 140 -3.98 12.30 8.67
CA GLY A 140 -4.43 10.95 9.03
C GLY A 140 -3.56 9.87 8.37
N HIS A 141 -3.10 8.88 9.13
CA HIS A 141 -2.12 7.86 8.68
C HIS A 141 -2.75 6.61 8.03
N LEU A 142 -4.02 6.67 7.60
CA LEU A 142 -4.66 5.55 6.92
C LEU A 142 -4.17 5.46 5.46
N PRO A 143 -3.68 4.29 5.00
CA PRO A 143 -3.25 4.13 3.62
C PRO A 143 -4.46 4.10 2.66
N THR A 144 -4.20 4.42 1.40
CA THR A 144 -5.15 4.15 0.32
C THR A 144 -4.89 2.77 -0.26
N VAL A 145 -5.89 2.19 -0.96
CA VAL A 145 -5.68 0.91 -1.65
C VAL A 145 -4.56 1.02 -2.69
N THR A 146 -4.49 2.14 -3.42
CA THR A 146 -3.42 2.43 -4.38
C THR A 146 -2.05 2.42 -3.70
N ALA A 147 -1.90 3.14 -2.59
CA ALA A 147 -0.65 3.15 -1.83
C ALA A 147 -0.25 1.75 -1.35
N LEU A 148 -1.21 0.92 -0.91
CA LEU A 148 -0.93 -0.46 -0.50
C LEU A 148 -0.44 -1.32 -1.67
N VAL A 149 -1.07 -1.22 -2.84
CA VAL A 149 -0.69 -1.97 -4.05
C VAL A 149 0.69 -1.54 -4.54
N ASP A 150 0.93 -0.24 -4.66
CA ASP A 150 2.18 0.31 -5.18
C ASP A 150 3.36 -0.05 -4.28
N THR A 151 3.19 0.14 -2.97
CA THR A 151 4.24 -0.16 -1.99
C THR A 151 4.48 -1.66 -1.85
N LEU A 152 3.45 -2.51 -2.02
CA LEU A 152 3.61 -3.97 -2.06
C LEU A 152 4.41 -4.39 -3.29
N ALA A 153 4.12 -3.84 -4.47
CA ALA A 153 4.87 -4.13 -5.68
C ALA A 153 6.35 -3.72 -5.54
N GLN A 154 6.60 -2.52 -5.01
CA GLN A 154 7.96 -1.98 -4.78
C GLN A 154 8.73 -2.77 -3.72
N GLY A 155 8.18 -2.87 -2.51
CA GLY A 155 8.84 -3.50 -1.36
C GLY A 155 8.91 -5.03 -1.50
N GLY A 156 7.88 -5.63 -2.10
CA GLY A 156 7.85 -7.05 -2.44
C GLY A 156 8.76 -7.45 -3.60
N LYS A 157 9.49 -6.51 -4.21
CA LYS A 157 10.45 -6.74 -5.32
C LYS A 157 9.84 -7.58 -6.45
N SER A 158 8.56 -7.34 -6.76
CA SER A 158 7.77 -8.11 -7.73
C SER A 158 7.64 -9.63 -7.46
N LYS A 159 7.97 -10.09 -6.25
CA LYS A 159 7.82 -11.49 -5.83
C LYS A 159 6.53 -11.74 -5.06
N LEU A 160 5.99 -10.70 -4.41
CA LEU A 160 4.67 -10.73 -3.80
C LEU A 160 3.64 -10.34 -4.87
N ILE A 161 2.86 -11.31 -5.34
CA ILE A 161 1.84 -11.14 -6.36
C ILE A 161 0.48 -11.03 -5.69
N ILE A 162 -0.27 -9.97 -5.97
CA ILE A 162 -1.61 -9.80 -5.40
C ILE A 162 -2.56 -10.80 -6.06
N ASP A 163 -3.18 -11.66 -5.24
CA ASP A 163 -4.19 -12.63 -5.65
C ASP A 163 -5.60 -12.01 -5.62
N SER A 164 -5.91 -11.23 -4.59
CA SER A 164 -7.23 -10.61 -4.43
C SER A 164 -7.21 -9.42 -3.48
N ILE A 165 -8.14 -8.50 -3.68
CA ILE A 165 -8.45 -7.40 -2.76
C ILE A 165 -9.96 -7.40 -2.54
N SER A 166 -10.40 -7.45 -1.29
CA SER A 166 -11.83 -7.44 -0.94
C SER A 166 -12.13 -6.39 0.12
N ASN A 167 -13.13 -5.54 -0.13
CA ASN A 167 -13.59 -4.53 0.81
C ASN A 167 -14.66 -5.12 1.75
N ILE A 168 -14.36 -5.14 3.04
CA ILE A 168 -15.25 -5.55 4.13
C ILE A 168 -15.72 -4.37 5.01
N GLY A 169 -15.41 -3.12 4.61
CA GLY A 169 -15.77 -1.89 5.32
C GLY A 169 -17.24 -1.79 5.79
N PRO A 170 -18.25 -2.20 5.00
CA PRO A 170 -19.65 -2.19 5.46
C PRO A 170 -19.90 -3.04 6.72
N HIS A 171 -19.10 -4.08 6.96
CA HIS A 171 -19.19 -4.88 8.19
C HIS A 171 -18.63 -4.14 9.41
N TYR A 172 -17.68 -3.23 9.22
CA TYR A 172 -17.07 -2.44 10.29
C TYR A 172 -18.07 -1.45 10.90
N ALA A 173 -18.95 -0.85 10.09
CA ALA A 173 -20.02 0.02 10.58
C ALA A 173 -20.94 -0.71 11.58
N ARG A 174 -21.37 -1.94 11.25
CA ARG A 174 -22.14 -2.78 12.17
C ARG A 174 -21.34 -3.16 13.42
N THR A 175 -20.05 -3.41 13.27
CA THR A 175 -19.16 -3.74 14.39
C THR A 175 -19.08 -2.58 15.40
N LEU A 176 -18.86 -1.35 14.93
CA LEU A 176 -18.80 -0.15 15.77
C LEU A 176 -20.13 0.14 16.47
N ARG A 177 -21.26 -0.08 15.79
CA ARG A 177 -22.59 0.03 16.39
C ARG A 177 -22.77 -0.96 17.55
N GLU A 178 -22.40 -2.22 17.36
CA GLU A 178 -22.49 -3.24 18.41
C GLU A 178 -21.52 -2.98 19.56
N TRP A 179 -20.30 -2.49 19.28
CA TRP A 179 -19.36 -2.08 20.31
C TRP A 179 -19.92 -0.94 21.15
N ARG A 180 -20.44 0.12 20.52
CA ARG A 180 -21.12 1.22 21.22
C ARG A 180 -22.27 0.72 22.09
N ARG A 181 -23.14 -0.14 21.54
CA ARG A 181 -24.28 -0.69 22.27
C ARG A 181 -23.84 -1.46 23.51
N ARG A 182 -22.82 -2.33 23.39
CA ARG A 182 -22.28 -3.11 24.50
C ARG A 182 -21.53 -2.25 25.51
N PHE A 183 -20.76 -1.28 25.03
CA PHE A 183 -20.06 -0.29 25.86
C PHE A 183 -21.05 0.45 26.76
N LEU A 184 -22.12 1.00 26.18
CA LEU A 184 -23.16 1.71 26.95
C LEU A 184 -23.87 0.79 27.95
N ALA A 185 -24.21 -0.44 27.53
CA ALA A 185 -24.88 -1.40 28.40
C ALA A 185 -24.02 -1.90 29.57
N ARG A 186 -22.69 -1.81 29.47
CA ARG A 186 -21.73 -2.21 30.50
C ARG A 186 -21.04 -1.04 31.18
N PHE A 187 -21.40 0.20 30.83
CA PHE A 187 -20.67 1.37 31.27
C PHE A 187 -20.70 1.50 32.79
N ASP A 188 -21.88 1.41 33.37
CA ASP A 188 -22.04 1.62 34.81
C ASP A 188 -21.61 0.40 35.64
N SER A 189 -21.86 -0.82 35.14
CA SER A 189 -21.60 -2.05 35.89
C SER A 189 -20.14 -2.50 35.86
N ASP A 190 -19.45 -2.30 34.74
CA ASP A 190 -18.14 -2.92 34.48
C ASP A 190 -17.06 -1.85 34.26
N ILE A 191 -17.36 -0.82 33.46
CA ILE A 191 -16.37 0.18 33.03
C ILE A 191 -16.08 1.20 34.14
N ILE A 192 -17.11 1.78 34.78
CA ILE A 192 -16.90 2.74 35.89
C ILE A 192 -16.07 2.10 37.01
N PRO A 193 -16.41 0.91 37.54
CA PRO A 193 -15.58 0.28 38.58
C PRO A 193 -14.14 0.01 38.13
N SER A 194 -13.95 -0.37 36.87
CA SER A 194 -12.61 -0.60 36.32
C SER A 194 -11.79 0.69 36.23
N LEU A 195 -12.38 1.78 35.73
CA LEU A 195 -11.74 3.10 35.68
C LEU A 195 -11.35 3.60 37.07
N LYS A 196 -12.26 3.48 38.05
CA LYS A 196 -11.99 3.87 39.45
C LYS A 196 -10.86 3.04 40.07
N ARG A 197 -10.80 1.74 39.75
CA ARG A 197 -9.76 0.84 40.25
C ARG A 197 -8.39 1.14 39.63
N GLU A 198 -8.34 1.43 38.33
CA GLU A 198 -7.08 1.61 37.60
C GLU A 198 -6.53 3.03 37.74
N TYR A 199 -7.40 4.04 37.81
CA TYR A 199 -7.02 5.46 37.97
C TYR A 199 -7.82 6.14 39.10
N PRO A 200 -7.64 5.71 40.36
CA PRO A 200 -8.45 6.17 41.49
C PRO A 200 -8.33 7.67 41.78
N ASN A 201 -7.23 8.30 41.38
CA ASN A 201 -7.02 9.74 41.57
C ASN A 201 -7.67 10.60 40.48
N VAL A 202 -8.16 9.99 39.40
CA VAL A 202 -8.79 10.68 38.26
C VAL A 202 -10.29 10.42 38.28
N PHE A 203 -10.68 9.16 38.47
CA PHE A 203 -12.08 8.74 38.51
C PHE A 203 -12.44 8.41 39.97
N ASP A 204 -12.90 9.41 40.71
CA ASP A 204 -13.33 9.28 42.10
C ASP A 204 -14.80 9.74 42.29
N GLU A 205 -15.27 9.75 43.54
CA GLU A 205 -16.61 10.24 43.89
C GLU A 205 -16.69 11.77 44.03
N SER A 206 -15.65 12.52 43.68
CA SER A 206 -15.71 13.98 43.68
C SER A 206 -16.55 14.50 42.51
N ALA A 207 -16.90 15.78 42.54
CA ALA A 207 -17.56 16.42 41.40
C ALA A 207 -16.71 16.36 40.12
N ARG A 208 -15.38 16.49 40.26
CA ARG A 208 -14.44 16.39 39.15
C ARG A 208 -14.35 14.97 38.62
N GLY A 209 -14.21 13.96 39.47
CA GLY A 209 -14.15 12.56 39.05
C GLY A 209 -15.39 12.10 38.29
N ARG A 210 -16.58 12.49 38.76
CA ARG A 210 -17.84 12.28 38.02
C ARG A 210 -17.84 12.94 36.64
N GLN A 211 -17.29 14.15 36.53
CA GLN A 211 -17.16 14.83 35.24
C GLN A 211 -16.19 14.11 34.30
N GLU A 212 -15.05 13.63 34.80
CA GLU A 212 -14.08 12.87 34.00
C GLU A 212 -14.67 11.56 33.47
N ILE A 213 -15.48 10.85 34.27
CA ILE A 213 -16.22 9.66 33.83
C ILE A 213 -17.15 10.01 32.66
N GLU A 214 -17.91 11.10 32.76
CA GLU A 214 -18.82 11.53 31.70
C GLU A 214 -18.06 11.98 30.43
N VAL A 215 -16.92 12.68 30.59
CA VAL A 215 -16.05 13.04 29.46
C VAL A 215 -15.52 11.80 28.77
N PHE A 216 -15.06 10.80 29.52
CA PHE A 216 -14.61 9.52 28.99
C PHE A 216 -15.73 8.82 28.19
N LYS A 217 -16.93 8.73 28.77
CA LYS A 217 -18.11 8.15 28.11
C LYS A 217 -18.40 8.84 26.78
N ARG A 218 -18.46 10.17 26.79
CA ARG A 218 -18.78 10.98 25.61
C ARG A 218 -17.71 10.87 24.53
N LYS A 219 -16.42 10.82 24.89
CA LYS A 219 -15.32 10.60 23.94
C LYS A 219 -15.48 9.26 23.21
N TRP A 220 -15.75 8.18 23.94
CA TRP A 220 -15.94 6.86 23.33
C TRP A 220 -17.20 6.75 22.49
N VAL A 221 -18.31 7.32 22.95
CA VAL A 221 -19.55 7.38 22.15
C VAL A 221 -19.32 8.17 20.87
N TYR A 222 -18.65 9.32 20.95
CA TYR A 222 -18.28 10.12 19.79
C TYR A 222 -17.40 9.31 18.82
N TYR A 223 -16.34 8.67 19.32
CA TYR A 223 -15.45 7.83 18.51
C TYR A 223 -16.21 6.75 17.75
N TYR A 224 -17.03 5.94 18.45
CA TYR A 224 -17.79 4.88 17.80
C TYR A 224 -18.76 5.41 16.74
N CYS A 225 -19.49 6.49 17.04
CA CYS A 225 -20.42 7.10 16.10
C CYS A 225 -19.70 7.69 14.89
N TYR A 226 -18.60 8.42 15.11
CA TYR A 226 -17.83 9.07 14.06
C TYR A 226 -17.24 8.05 13.08
N CYS A 227 -16.60 7.00 13.60
CA CYS A 227 -16.08 5.91 12.77
C CYS A 227 -17.22 5.12 12.10
N GLU A 228 -18.35 4.87 12.78
CA GLU A 228 -19.51 4.17 12.21
C GLU A 228 -20.02 4.91 10.97
N VAL A 229 -20.17 6.24 11.08
CA VAL A 229 -20.53 7.11 9.95
C VAL A 229 -19.46 7.02 8.88
N GLY A 230 -18.18 7.06 9.23
CA GLY A 230 -17.07 6.97 8.28
C GLY A 230 -17.16 5.75 7.35
N PHE A 231 -17.38 4.57 7.93
CA PHE A 231 -17.59 3.33 7.16
C PHE A 231 -18.93 3.29 6.43
N THR A 232 -20.00 3.81 7.03
CA THR A 232 -21.35 3.85 6.42
C THR A 232 -21.37 4.71 5.16
N THR A 233 -20.69 5.86 5.19
CA THR A 233 -20.58 6.81 4.07
C THR A 233 -19.47 6.44 3.09
N ARG A 234 -18.75 5.34 3.33
CA ARG A 234 -17.59 4.90 2.53
C ARG A 234 -16.46 5.93 2.45
N THR A 235 -16.39 6.83 3.43
CA THR A 235 -15.21 7.68 3.65
C THR A 235 -14.08 6.89 4.31
N LEU A 236 -14.41 5.76 4.96
CA LEU A 236 -13.48 4.72 5.36
C LEU A 236 -13.83 3.40 4.65
N GLY A 237 -12.79 2.63 4.32
CA GLY A 237 -12.88 1.24 3.89
C GLY A 237 -12.12 0.33 4.83
N ASP A 238 -12.36 -0.96 4.78
CA ASP A 238 -11.54 -2.00 5.41
C ASP A 238 -11.28 -3.05 4.35
N HIS A 239 -10.03 -3.26 3.98
CA HIS A 239 -9.65 -4.11 2.86
C HIS A 239 -8.83 -5.29 3.33
N ILE A 240 -9.16 -6.47 2.81
CA ILE A 240 -8.32 -7.66 2.90
C ILE A 240 -7.59 -7.83 1.58
N ILE A 241 -6.26 -7.72 1.63
CA ILE A 241 -5.35 -7.99 0.51
C ILE A 241 -4.78 -9.39 0.72
N THR A 242 -4.88 -10.24 -0.30
CA THR A 242 -4.24 -11.55 -0.33
C THR A 242 -3.18 -11.53 -1.41
N PHE A 243 -1.99 -12.03 -1.10
CA PHE A 243 -0.88 -12.13 -2.04
C PHE A 243 -0.19 -13.49 -1.92
N SER A 244 0.56 -13.87 -2.95
CA SER A 244 1.32 -15.11 -3.00
C SER A 244 2.73 -14.88 -3.53
N SER A 245 3.67 -15.75 -3.18
CA SER A 245 5.00 -15.74 -3.80
C SER A 245 4.94 -16.29 -5.22
N ALA A 246 5.62 -15.64 -6.17
CA ALA A 246 5.79 -16.15 -7.53
C ALA A 246 6.38 -17.59 -7.53
N MET A 247 5.70 -18.54 -8.18
CA MET A 247 6.20 -19.92 -8.32
C MET A 247 7.53 -19.94 -9.07
N LYS A 248 8.56 -20.56 -8.49
CA LYS A 248 9.88 -20.73 -9.13
C LYS A 248 9.89 -21.66 -10.36
N GLY A 249 8.78 -22.33 -10.67
CA GLY A 249 8.74 -23.42 -11.66
C GLY A 249 8.12 -23.12 -13.04
N LEU A 250 7.39 -22.01 -13.24
CA LEU A 250 6.63 -21.80 -14.48
C LEU A 250 7.30 -20.88 -15.52
N LEU A 251 8.31 -20.10 -15.11
CA LEU A 251 9.02 -19.18 -16.02
C LEU A 251 10.11 -19.87 -16.87
N THR A 252 10.44 -21.15 -16.61
CA THR A 252 11.51 -21.86 -17.33
C THR A 252 11.04 -22.58 -18.60
N VAL A 253 9.73 -22.66 -18.89
CA VAL A 253 9.20 -23.61 -19.90
C VAL A 253 8.84 -23.00 -21.27
N VAL A 254 9.03 -21.69 -21.53
CA VAL A 254 8.67 -21.08 -22.84
C VAL A 254 9.88 -20.58 -23.67
N ALA A 255 11.10 -21.02 -23.35
CA ALA A 255 12.31 -20.62 -24.10
C ALA A 255 12.95 -21.74 -24.96
N ILE A 256 12.24 -22.83 -25.26
CA ILE A 256 12.76 -23.93 -26.09
C ILE A 256 11.78 -24.24 -27.23
N ALA A 257 11.70 -23.33 -28.21
CA ALA A 257 11.33 -23.63 -29.60
C ALA A 257 11.49 -22.36 -30.45
N THR A 258 12.74 -22.08 -30.87
CA THR A 258 13.18 -21.31 -32.05
C THR A 258 14.55 -20.65 -31.79
N LEU A 259 15.57 -21.46 -31.55
CA LEU A 259 16.97 -21.02 -31.65
C LEU A 259 17.70 -21.94 -32.63
N SER A 260 17.49 -21.65 -33.91
CA SER A 260 18.39 -22.08 -34.97
C SER A 260 18.49 -20.95 -35.99
N SER A 261 19.18 -19.88 -35.59
CA SER A 261 20.08 -19.05 -36.40
C SER A 261 20.19 -17.66 -35.78
N ILE A 262 21.39 -17.08 -35.91
CA ILE A 262 21.84 -15.75 -35.48
C ILE A 262 22.63 -15.79 -34.16
N GLY A 263 23.93 -15.52 -34.35
CA GLY A 263 25.01 -15.63 -33.38
C GLY A 263 24.97 -14.60 -32.26
N GLY A 264 25.93 -14.79 -31.36
CA GLY A 264 25.99 -14.12 -30.06
C GLY A 264 26.04 -12.60 -30.12
N ALA A 265 25.40 -12.00 -29.11
CA ALA A 265 25.75 -10.70 -28.56
C ALA A 265 25.25 -10.62 -27.11
N SER A 266 26.09 -10.06 -26.24
CA SER A 266 25.84 -9.78 -24.83
C SER A 266 24.55 -8.97 -24.61
N ALA A 267 23.71 -9.39 -23.66
CA ALA A 267 22.47 -8.72 -23.35
C ALA A 267 22.73 -7.41 -22.57
N SER A 268 22.47 -6.28 -23.21
CA SER A 268 22.21 -5.00 -22.52
C SER A 268 20.70 -4.74 -22.53
N SER A 269 20.12 -4.53 -21.35
CA SER A 269 18.70 -4.23 -21.18
C SER A 269 18.43 -2.76 -21.48
N ASN A 270 18.28 -2.45 -22.77
CA ASN A 270 17.66 -1.23 -23.23
C ASN A 270 16.77 -1.62 -24.43
N TYR A 271 15.61 -0.98 -24.57
CA TYR A 271 14.56 -1.15 -25.60
C TYR A 271 13.31 -1.94 -25.16
N ARG A 272 12.23 -1.20 -24.81
CA ARG A 272 10.92 -1.25 -25.53
C ARG A 272 9.83 -0.26 -25.07
N GLU A 273 10.18 0.89 -24.48
CA GLU A 273 9.18 1.95 -24.19
C GLU A 273 8.73 2.74 -25.44
N LYS A 274 9.40 2.54 -26.57
CA LYS A 274 9.33 3.36 -27.81
C LYS A 274 8.09 3.10 -28.70
N ARG A 275 7.11 2.33 -28.21
CA ARG A 275 5.84 2.04 -28.91
C ARG A 275 4.64 2.04 -27.97
N ILE A 276 4.82 2.54 -26.76
CA ILE A 276 3.78 2.56 -25.74
C ILE A 276 3.12 3.94 -25.81
N THR A 277 1.82 3.95 -26.05
CA THR A 277 1.01 5.16 -25.86
C THR A 277 0.66 5.21 -24.39
N HIS A 278 1.14 6.26 -23.73
CA HIS A 278 0.81 6.62 -22.36
C HIS A 278 -0.49 7.42 -22.36
N THR A 279 -1.23 7.38 -21.26
CA THR A 279 -2.41 8.24 -21.06
C THR A 279 -2.36 8.77 -19.64
N GLY A 280 -2.36 10.09 -19.50
CA GLY A 280 -2.16 10.74 -18.22
C GLY A 280 -2.55 12.21 -18.23
N GLN A 281 -2.33 12.86 -17.09
CA GLN A 281 -2.62 14.27 -16.92
C GLN A 281 -1.62 15.10 -17.71
N LEU A 282 -2.13 16.05 -18.48
CA LEU A 282 -1.34 17.10 -19.10
C LEU A 282 -1.68 18.41 -18.40
N THR A 283 -0.71 19.02 -17.74
CA THR A 283 -0.85 20.35 -17.15
C THR A 283 0.18 21.30 -17.74
N TRP A 284 0.17 22.56 -17.30
CA TRP A 284 1.15 23.53 -17.76
C TRP A 284 1.83 24.20 -16.58
N TYR A 285 3.12 24.48 -16.76
CA TYR A 285 3.94 25.12 -15.74
C TYR A 285 5.03 25.95 -16.42
N ASP A 286 5.31 27.14 -15.88
CA ASP A 286 6.44 27.95 -16.35
C ASP A 286 7.64 27.81 -15.39
N PRO A 287 8.63 26.97 -15.71
CA PRO A 287 9.81 26.85 -14.86
C PRO A 287 10.65 28.13 -14.87
N ILE A 288 11.15 28.47 -13.68
CA ILE A 288 12.10 29.56 -13.43
C ILE A 288 13.29 29.44 -14.39
N SER A 289 13.64 30.55 -15.03
CA SER A 289 14.73 30.67 -15.99
C SER A 289 16.08 30.25 -15.39
N GLY A 290 16.56 29.07 -15.79
CA GLY A 290 17.91 28.59 -15.49
C GLY A 290 17.95 27.12 -15.08
N ASN A 291 18.31 26.26 -16.04
CA ASN A 291 18.51 24.81 -15.90
C ASN A 291 17.24 23.98 -15.65
N ASP A 292 16.64 23.56 -16.76
CA ASP A 292 15.56 22.57 -16.85
C ASP A 292 16.01 21.12 -16.53
N GLY A 293 17.24 20.89 -16.10
CA GLY A 293 17.68 19.61 -15.52
C GLY A 293 18.21 18.59 -16.53
N CYS A 294 18.06 18.84 -17.84
CA CYS A 294 18.62 17.96 -18.88
C CYS A 294 20.07 18.27 -19.27
N GLY A 295 20.57 19.49 -19.04
CA GLY A 295 21.86 19.94 -19.58
C GLY A 295 21.93 19.91 -21.12
N TYR A 296 20.79 19.72 -21.78
CA TYR A 296 20.63 19.61 -23.22
C TYR A 296 20.30 20.98 -23.81
N LYS A 297 20.92 21.34 -24.94
CA LYS A 297 20.61 22.60 -25.63
C LYS A 297 19.33 22.43 -26.46
N VAL A 298 18.22 22.92 -25.91
CA VAL A 298 16.91 22.93 -26.56
C VAL A 298 16.97 23.78 -27.84
N PRO A 299 16.45 23.31 -28.99
CA PRO A 299 16.33 24.13 -30.19
C PRO A 299 15.52 25.40 -29.92
N ASN A 300 15.91 26.53 -30.51
CA ASN A 300 15.15 27.77 -30.38
C ASN A 300 13.71 27.56 -30.89
N GLY A 301 12.72 27.96 -30.09
CA GLY A 301 11.30 27.79 -30.40
C GLY A 301 10.71 26.41 -30.10
N ALA A 302 11.52 25.41 -29.70
CA ALA A 302 10.97 24.10 -29.36
C ALA A 302 10.18 24.14 -28.03
N PRO A 303 8.95 23.61 -27.98
CA PRO A 303 8.15 23.57 -26.76
C PRO A 303 8.74 22.55 -25.78
N GLY A 304 9.24 23.06 -24.65
CA GLY A 304 9.79 22.25 -23.57
C GLY A 304 8.70 21.48 -22.82
N VAL A 305 9.03 20.24 -22.47
CA VAL A 305 8.15 19.29 -21.79
C VAL A 305 8.86 18.69 -20.58
N HIS A 306 8.17 18.66 -19.46
CA HIS A 306 8.63 18.01 -18.25
C HIS A 306 7.84 16.72 -18.03
N VAL A 307 8.52 15.59 -17.95
CA VAL A 307 7.90 14.29 -17.71
C VAL A 307 7.99 13.92 -16.24
N SER A 308 7.05 13.11 -15.74
CA SER A 308 7.07 12.61 -14.37
C SER A 308 8.40 11.92 -14.01
N PRO A 309 8.70 11.72 -12.70
CA PRO A 309 9.90 11.01 -12.27
C PRO A 309 10.02 9.59 -12.88
N THR A 310 8.89 8.93 -13.10
CA THR A 310 8.77 7.61 -13.75
C THR A 310 9.41 7.58 -15.13
N TYR A 311 9.22 8.66 -15.88
CA TYR A 311 9.66 8.80 -17.28
C TYR A 311 10.87 9.70 -17.45
N TRP A 312 11.24 10.47 -16.43
CA TRP A 312 12.49 11.22 -16.40
C TRP A 312 13.69 10.28 -16.34
N ARG A 313 13.63 9.26 -15.47
CA ARG A 313 14.66 8.22 -15.28
C ARG A 313 16.08 8.76 -15.15
N GLY A 314 16.25 9.81 -14.35
CA GLY A 314 17.55 10.46 -14.16
C GLY A 314 18.11 11.09 -15.43
N GLY A 315 17.25 11.59 -16.32
CA GLY A 315 17.61 12.28 -17.56
C GLY A 315 17.82 11.38 -18.78
N GLN A 316 17.50 10.08 -18.71
CA GLN A 316 17.69 9.15 -19.84
C GLN A 316 16.91 9.53 -21.11
N ASN A 317 15.80 10.25 -20.93
CA ASN A 317 14.91 10.73 -21.99
C ASN A 317 15.11 12.21 -22.33
N CYS A 318 16.16 12.85 -21.80
CA CYS A 318 16.51 14.23 -22.14
C CYS A 318 16.74 14.44 -23.64
N GLY A 319 16.21 15.55 -24.15
CA GLY A 319 16.28 15.91 -25.56
C GLY A 319 15.46 14.99 -26.48
N GLN A 320 14.67 14.07 -25.92
CA GLN A 320 13.82 13.19 -26.71
C GLN A 320 12.47 13.86 -26.96
N TRP A 321 12.01 13.81 -28.20
CA TRP A 321 10.71 14.33 -28.57
C TRP A 321 9.57 13.42 -28.09
N VAL A 322 8.46 14.04 -27.71
CA VAL A 322 7.19 13.41 -27.38
C VAL A 322 6.11 13.90 -28.32
N GLN A 323 5.24 13.00 -28.75
CA GLN A 323 3.99 13.34 -29.43
C GLN A 323 2.88 13.37 -28.37
N LEU A 324 2.13 14.47 -28.34
CA LEU A 324 0.99 14.73 -27.47
C LEU A 324 -0.29 14.67 -28.29
N ASN A 325 -1.36 14.09 -27.74
CA ASN A 325 -2.68 14.07 -28.36
C ASN A 325 -3.76 14.31 -27.30
N VAL A 326 -4.49 15.41 -27.46
CA VAL A 326 -5.65 15.77 -26.63
C VAL A 326 -6.85 15.94 -27.56
N ASN A 327 -7.92 15.16 -27.33
CA ASN A 327 -9.16 15.22 -28.10
C ASN A 327 -8.96 15.14 -29.64
N GLY A 328 -7.96 14.39 -30.10
CA GLY A 328 -7.65 14.23 -31.53
C GLY A 328 -6.72 15.29 -32.11
N LYS A 329 -6.46 16.39 -31.39
CA LYS A 329 -5.45 17.38 -31.78
C LYS A 329 -4.06 16.91 -31.36
N GLN A 330 -3.12 16.91 -32.30
CA GLN A 330 -1.74 16.48 -32.07
C GLN A 330 -0.79 17.67 -32.00
N SER A 331 0.17 17.60 -31.09
CA SER A 331 1.33 18.50 -31.05
C SER A 331 2.57 17.73 -30.58
N TYR A 332 3.73 18.36 -30.64
CA TYR A 332 5.01 17.77 -30.25
C TYR A 332 5.71 18.65 -29.25
N GLY A 333 6.51 18.06 -28.37
CA GLY A 333 7.42 18.79 -27.51
C GLY A 333 8.65 17.98 -27.18
N ILE A 334 9.66 18.64 -26.61
CA ILE A 334 10.95 18.03 -26.30
C ILE A 334 11.13 17.91 -24.81
N VAL A 335 11.60 16.76 -24.34
CA VAL A 335 11.83 16.58 -22.90
C VAL A 335 13.03 17.41 -22.46
N THR A 336 12.73 18.39 -21.62
CA THR A 336 13.70 19.34 -21.08
C THR A 336 13.94 19.15 -19.61
N GLY A 337 13.01 18.51 -18.89
CA GLY A 337 13.09 18.40 -17.43
C GLY A 337 12.19 17.36 -16.79
N GLU A 338 12.28 17.31 -15.47
CA GLU A 338 11.47 16.48 -14.60
C GLU A 338 10.33 17.28 -13.99
N CYS A 339 9.10 16.78 -14.14
CA CYS A 339 7.94 17.27 -13.42
C CYS A 339 7.83 16.53 -12.08
N LYS A 340 8.49 17.04 -11.04
CA LYS A 340 8.56 16.39 -9.72
C LYS A 340 7.21 16.20 -9.03
N THR A 341 6.23 17.01 -9.39
CA THR A 341 4.86 17.00 -8.84
C THR A 341 3.87 16.25 -9.72
N CYS A 342 4.27 15.81 -10.92
CA CYS A 342 3.36 15.11 -11.82
C CYS A 342 3.05 13.69 -11.28
N PRO A 343 1.82 13.19 -11.52
CA PRO A 343 1.54 11.77 -11.34
C PRO A 343 2.41 10.92 -12.28
N PRO A 344 2.48 9.58 -12.10
CA PRO A 344 3.37 8.72 -12.88
C PRO A 344 3.24 8.84 -14.40
N GLU A 345 2.04 9.03 -14.94
CA GLU A 345 1.80 9.23 -16.39
C GLU A 345 1.67 10.72 -16.79
N GLY A 346 1.91 11.61 -15.83
CA GLY A 346 1.74 13.04 -15.99
C GLY A 346 2.85 13.70 -16.81
N ILE A 347 2.46 14.74 -17.53
CA ILE A 347 3.34 15.52 -18.40
C ILE A 347 2.99 17.00 -18.27
N ASP A 348 4.00 17.84 -18.07
CA ASP A 348 3.85 19.29 -17.98
C ASP A 348 4.47 19.94 -19.21
N ILE A 349 3.73 20.87 -19.81
CA ILE A 349 4.21 21.63 -20.97
C ILE A 349 4.22 23.12 -20.68
N LYS A 350 4.88 23.89 -21.56
CA LYS A 350 4.89 25.36 -21.43
C LYS A 350 3.47 25.95 -21.55
N PRO A 351 3.16 27.06 -20.85
CA PRO A 351 1.83 27.68 -20.90
C PRO A 351 1.37 27.99 -22.33
N TRP A 352 2.24 28.55 -23.17
CA TRP A 352 1.91 28.83 -24.56
C TRP A 352 1.66 27.55 -25.38
N HIS A 353 2.40 26.47 -25.12
CA HIS A 353 2.19 25.18 -25.80
C HIS A 353 0.85 24.56 -25.39
N PHE A 354 0.43 24.77 -24.14
CA PHE A 354 -0.89 24.35 -23.65
C PHE A 354 -2.04 25.06 -24.35
N THR A 355 -1.86 26.32 -24.76
CA THR A 355 -2.88 27.06 -25.53
C THR A 355 -3.22 26.43 -26.87
N GLU A 356 -2.35 25.54 -27.39
CA GLU A 356 -2.70 24.73 -28.56
C GLU A 356 -3.87 23.77 -28.25
N PHE A 357 -4.02 23.28 -27.02
CA PHE A 357 -5.05 22.30 -26.67
C PHE A 357 -6.25 22.91 -25.97
N ALA A 358 -6.04 23.88 -25.06
CA ALA A 358 -7.11 24.57 -24.34
C ALA A 358 -6.64 25.90 -23.74
N HIS A 359 -7.58 26.76 -23.32
CA HIS A 359 -7.25 27.97 -22.55
C HIS A 359 -6.55 27.59 -21.24
N THR A 360 -5.57 28.38 -20.80
CA THR A 360 -4.74 28.09 -19.61
C THR A 360 -5.57 27.97 -18.33
N ASP A 361 -6.71 28.64 -18.22
CA ASP A 361 -7.64 28.54 -17.08
C ASP A 361 -8.21 27.13 -16.85
N VAL A 362 -8.14 26.24 -17.86
CA VAL A 362 -8.55 24.84 -17.70
C VAL A 362 -7.59 24.11 -16.76
N GLY A 363 -6.30 24.47 -16.77
CA GLY A 363 -5.26 23.98 -15.85
C GLY A 363 -4.85 22.52 -16.00
N LEU A 364 -5.74 21.62 -16.43
CA LEU A 364 -5.49 20.18 -16.56
C LEU A 364 -6.32 19.57 -17.69
N LEU A 365 -5.66 18.77 -18.52
CA LEU A 365 -6.28 17.98 -19.59
C LEU A 365 -5.92 16.50 -19.42
N LEU A 366 -6.73 15.61 -20.00
CA LEU A 366 -6.32 14.23 -20.21
C LEU A 366 -5.64 14.13 -21.58
N CYS A 367 -4.42 13.62 -21.61
CA CYS A 367 -3.62 13.51 -22.83
C CYS A 367 -3.17 12.07 -23.04
N SER A 368 -3.16 11.64 -24.30
CA SER A 368 -2.42 10.46 -24.73
C SER A 368 -1.09 10.90 -25.36
N TRP A 369 0.01 10.31 -24.95
CA TRP A 369 1.33 10.74 -25.41
C TRP A 369 2.30 9.58 -25.58
N LYS A 370 3.36 9.76 -26.38
CA LYS A 370 4.40 8.74 -26.56
C LYS A 370 5.74 9.35 -26.92
N PHE A 371 6.81 8.65 -26.54
CA PHE A 371 8.16 8.98 -26.96
C PHE A 371 8.38 8.71 -28.45
N MET A 372 8.97 9.69 -29.14
CA MET A 372 9.46 9.55 -30.50
C MET A 372 10.82 8.86 -30.50
N ASN A 373 11.29 8.42 -31.67
CA ASN A 373 12.61 7.83 -31.79
C ASN A 373 13.70 8.82 -31.34
N LYS A 374 14.77 8.34 -30.70
CA LYS A 374 15.94 9.18 -30.44
C LYS A 374 16.47 9.71 -31.78
N ASN A 375 16.80 11.00 -31.84
CA ASN A 375 17.21 11.74 -33.04
C ASN A 375 16.10 11.98 -34.08
N TRP A 376 14.83 11.71 -33.75
CA TRP A 376 13.70 12.20 -34.54
C TRP A 376 13.33 13.60 -34.08
N GLU A 377 13.05 14.49 -35.03
CA GLU A 377 12.54 15.84 -34.80
C GLU A 377 11.37 16.11 -35.78
N PRO A 378 10.39 16.96 -35.40
CA PRO A 378 9.34 17.38 -36.33
C PRO A 378 9.95 18.17 -37.49
N LYS A 379 9.41 17.98 -38.71
CA LYS A 379 9.95 18.60 -39.93
C LYS A 379 9.77 20.12 -39.99
N ASP A 380 8.74 20.62 -39.32
CA ASP A 380 8.40 22.03 -39.25
C ASP A 380 8.28 22.40 -37.77
N LEU A 381 9.28 23.09 -37.22
CA LEU A 381 9.15 23.71 -35.90
C LEU A 381 8.34 25.00 -36.08
N PRO A 382 7.31 25.27 -35.25
CA PRO A 382 6.58 26.52 -35.34
C PRO A 382 7.54 27.69 -35.12
N GLU A 383 7.62 28.60 -36.09
CA GLU A 383 8.32 29.88 -35.92
C GLU A 383 7.55 30.69 -34.87
N CYS A 384 8.23 31.10 -33.80
CA CYS A 384 7.62 32.01 -32.82
C CYS A 384 7.44 33.39 -33.45
N GLU A 385 6.24 33.96 -33.39
CA GLU A 385 6.10 35.43 -33.40
C GLU A 385 6.62 35.95 -32.05
N GLU A 386 7.48 36.99 -32.10
CA GLU A 386 8.11 37.61 -30.92
C GLU A 386 7.13 38.22 -29.91
#